data_AF-A0A0W0G2B8-F1
#
_entry.id   AF-A0A0W0G2B8-F1
#
_cell.length_a   1.000
_cell.length_b   1.000
_cell.length_c   1.000
_cell.angle_alpha   90.00
_cell.angle_beta   90.00
_cell.angle_gamma   90.00
#
_symmetry.space_group_name_H-M   'P 1'
#
loop_
_entity.id
_entity.type
_entity.pdbx_description
1 polymer ?
#
loop_
_entity_poly.entity_id
_entity_poly.type
_entity_poly.pdbx_seq_one_letter_code
_entity_poly.pdbx_strand_id
1 'polypeptide(L)'
;MISDHIIFTNNSNQLQAPIKLQLAITLYHLGHYGNSADVWGVAHMFGCSEGLVAKATDYCFEAIDALYDLFAWPLTEAEKEIKKQWMRDQLGMERNLWCEGYMMYDGTIVVLYHQPSHQGQGYYTCKANYGLNVQIGNAPSNL
;
A
#
# COMPACT_ATOMS: atom_id res chain seq x y z
N MET A 1 -0.28 -20.46 -1.04
CA MET A 1 -0.29 -19.34 -2.01
C MET A 1 -1.73 -18.88 -2.20
N ILE A 2 -2.01 -17.68 -2.73
CA ILE A 2 -3.39 -17.18 -2.98
C ILE A 2 -4.22 -18.19 -3.81
N SER A 3 -3.59 -18.93 -4.72
CA SER A 3 -4.21 -19.97 -5.55
C SER A 3 -4.91 -21.09 -4.78
N ASP A 4 -4.52 -21.32 -3.54
CA ASP A 4 -4.96 -22.47 -2.74
C ASP A 4 -6.16 -22.10 -1.85
N HIS A 5 -6.60 -20.85 -1.91
CA HIS A 5 -7.69 -20.34 -1.08
C HIS A 5 -9.05 -20.85 -1.57
N ILE A 6 -9.89 -21.31 -0.64
CA ILE A 6 -11.19 -21.94 -0.93
C ILE A 6 -12.18 -21.00 -1.66
N ILE A 7 -11.97 -19.68 -1.56
CA ILE A 7 -12.79 -18.67 -2.24
C ILE A 7 -12.73 -18.76 -3.78
N PHE A 8 -11.67 -19.37 -4.33
CA PHE A 8 -11.52 -19.62 -5.76
C PHE A 8 -12.14 -20.96 -6.20
N THR A 9 -12.88 -21.62 -5.32
CA THR A 9 -13.68 -22.81 -5.62
C THR A 9 -15.15 -22.51 -5.39
N ASN A 10 -16.02 -22.99 -6.29
CA ASN A 10 -17.46 -22.90 -6.10
C ASN A 10 -18.12 -24.29 -6.27
N ASN A 11 -19.25 -24.48 -5.59
CA ASN A 11 -20.08 -25.70 -5.68
C ASN A 11 -21.25 -25.53 -6.66
N SER A 12 -21.02 -24.83 -7.77
CA SER A 12 -22.03 -24.55 -8.79
C SER A 12 -21.69 -25.23 -10.11
N ASN A 13 -22.69 -25.36 -10.98
CA ASN A 13 -22.49 -25.89 -12.33
C ASN A 13 -21.81 -24.89 -13.28
N GLN A 14 -21.46 -23.69 -12.80
CA GLN A 14 -20.79 -22.65 -13.59
C GLN A 14 -19.31 -22.57 -13.19
N LEU A 15 -18.44 -22.70 -14.20
CA LEU A 15 -17.00 -22.57 -14.01
C LEU A 15 -16.68 -21.14 -13.55
N GLN A 16 -15.91 -21.04 -12.47
CA GLN A 16 -15.36 -19.76 -12.03
C GLN A 16 -14.26 -19.31 -12.99
N ALA A 17 -14.10 -18.00 -13.16
CA ALA A 17 -13.02 -17.45 -13.99
C ALA A 17 -11.65 -17.93 -13.49
N PRO A 18 -10.64 -18.12 -14.36
CA PRO A 18 -9.31 -18.52 -13.94
C PRO A 18 -8.72 -17.58 -12.87
N ILE A 19 -8.07 -18.12 -11.84
CA ILE A 19 -7.50 -17.33 -10.73
C ILE A 19 -6.55 -16.24 -11.25
N LYS A 20 -5.73 -16.58 -12.25
CA LYS A 20 -4.82 -15.62 -12.90
C LYS A 20 -5.56 -14.44 -13.55
N LEU A 21 -6.73 -14.69 -14.14
CA LEU A 21 -7.56 -13.66 -14.74
C LEU A 21 -8.18 -12.77 -13.65
N GLN A 22 -8.72 -13.37 -12.60
CA GLN A 22 -9.25 -12.61 -11.46
C GLN A 22 -8.18 -11.72 -10.83
N LEU A 23 -6.98 -12.26 -10.62
CA LEU A 23 -5.84 -11.50 -10.09
C LEU A 23 -5.43 -10.36 -11.03
N ALA A 24 -5.39 -10.61 -12.35
CA ALA A 24 -5.07 -9.57 -13.33
C ALA A 24 -6.11 -8.43 -13.32
N ILE A 25 -7.40 -8.77 -13.25
CA ILE A 25 -8.49 -7.80 -13.15
C ILE A 25 -8.33 -6.98 -11.86
N THR A 26 -8.11 -7.63 -10.72
CA THR A 26 -7.94 -6.95 -9.42
C THR A 26 -6.72 -6.02 -9.43
N LEU A 27 -5.57 -6.48 -9.92
CA LEU A 27 -4.37 -5.65 -10.00
C LEU A 27 -4.54 -4.46 -10.96
N TYR A 28 -5.22 -4.67 -12.08
CA TYR A 28 -5.54 -3.58 -13.00
C TYR A 28 -6.48 -2.56 -12.35
N HIS A 29 -7.55 -3.03 -11.69
CA HIS A 29 -8.49 -2.19 -10.97
C HIS A 29 -7.80 -1.35 -9.88
N LEU A 30 -6.91 -1.96 -9.09
CA LEU A 30 -6.14 -1.29 -8.03
C LEU A 30 -5.02 -0.39 -8.56
N GLY A 31 -4.54 -0.62 -9.79
CA GLY A 31 -3.51 0.18 -10.44
C GLY A 31 -4.02 1.52 -10.98
N HIS A 32 -5.33 1.74 -10.98
CA HIS A 32 -5.97 2.96 -11.45
C HIS A 32 -6.57 3.79 -10.31
N TYR A 33 -6.76 5.08 -10.56
CA TYR A 33 -7.35 6.02 -9.60
C TYR A 33 -8.38 6.93 -10.27
N GLY A 34 -9.36 7.39 -9.49
CA GLY A 34 -10.43 8.26 -9.98
C GLY A 34 -11.31 7.55 -11.02
N ASN A 35 -11.71 8.25 -12.08
CA ASN A 35 -12.60 7.70 -13.10
C ASN A 35 -12.00 6.52 -13.89
N SER A 36 -10.68 6.31 -13.87
CA SER A 36 -10.05 5.14 -14.49
C SER A 36 -10.15 3.87 -13.62
N ALA A 37 -10.55 4.00 -12.36
CA ALA A 37 -10.83 2.87 -11.46
C ALA A 37 -12.33 2.48 -11.51
N ASP A 38 -13.04 2.89 -12.55
CA ASP A 38 -14.44 2.54 -12.70
C ASP A 38 -14.61 1.06 -13.07
N VAL A 39 -15.54 0.39 -12.39
CA VAL A 39 -15.82 -1.03 -12.62
C VAL A 39 -16.21 -1.28 -14.08
N TRP A 40 -16.91 -0.33 -14.70
CA TRP A 40 -17.32 -0.38 -16.10
C TRP A 40 -16.12 -0.35 -17.06
N GLY A 41 -15.19 0.60 -16.89
CA GLY A 41 -14.00 0.70 -17.73
C GLY A 41 -13.09 -0.52 -17.59
N VAL A 42 -12.93 -1.04 -16.36
CA VAL A 42 -12.20 -2.30 -16.12
C VAL A 42 -12.92 -3.48 -16.81
N ALA A 43 -14.24 -3.57 -16.69
CA ALA A 43 -15.02 -4.63 -17.32
C ALA A 43 -14.89 -4.57 -18.86
N HIS A 44 -14.94 -3.37 -19.44
CA HIS A 44 -14.75 -3.12 -20.86
C HIS A 44 -13.35 -3.54 -21.33
N MET A 45 -12.31 -3.19 -20.57
CA MET A 45 -10.93 -3.56 -20.88
C MET A 45 -10.72 -5.08 -20.91
N PHE A 46 -11.28 -5.81 -19.94
CA PHE A 46 -11.14 -7.26 -19.86
C PHE A 46 -12.20 -8.03 -20.65
N GLY A 47 -13.13 -7.34 -21.33
CA GLY A 47 -14.20 -7.97 -22.09
C GLY A 47 -15.11 -8.84 -21.21
N CYS A 48 -15.39 -8.39 -19.98
CA CYS A 48 -16.15 -9.16 -19.00
C CYS A 48 -17.31 -8.35 -18.40
N SER A 49 -18.12 -8.99 -17.55
CA SER A 49 -19.19 -8.30 -16.83
C SER A 49 -18.65 -7.52 -15.63
N GLU A 50 -19.25 -6.37 -15.31
CA GLU A 50 -18.95 -5.60 -14.09
C GLU A 50 -19.02 -6.45 -12.81
N GLY A 51 -19.99 -7.37 -12.72
CA GLY A 51 -20.12 -8.28 -11.59
C GLY A 51 -18.94 -9.26 -11.45
N LEU A 52 -18.22 -9.56 -12.53
CA LEU A 52 -16.98 -10.36 -12.46
C LEU A 52 -15.84 -9.53 -11.88
N VAL A 53 -15.74 -8.25 -12.25
CA VAL A 53 -14.71 -7.33 -11.72
C VAL A 53 -14.87 -7.16 -10.21
N ALA A 54 -16.11 -6.91 -9.75
CA ALA A 54 -16.41 -6.80 -8.32
C ALA A 54 -16.04 -8.09 -7.58
N LYS A 55 -16.53 -9.25 -8.05
CA LYS A 55 -16.24 -10.54 -7.40
C LYS A 55 -14.76 -10.90 -7.42
N ALA A 56 -14.06 -10.68 -8.54
CA ALA A 56 -12.63 -10.93 -8.64
C ALA A 56 -11.85 -10.09 -7.63
N THR A 57 -12.24 -8.82 -7.46
CA THR A 57 -11.65 -7.91 -6.48
C THR A 57 -11.88 -8.45 -5.06
N ASP A 58 -13.12 -8.75 -4.69
CA ASP A 58 -13.48 -9.26 -3.36
C ASP A 58 -12.75 -10.58 -3.04
N TYR A 59 -12.75 -11.53 -3.98
CA TYR A 59 -12.09 -12.83 -3.78
C TYR A 59 -10.58 -12.70 -3.61
N CYS A 60 -9.94 -11.80 -4.35
CA CYS A 60 -8.53 -11.52 -4.17
C CYS A 60 -8.25 -10.88 -2.80
N PHE A 61 -9.08 -9.93 -2.34
CA PHE A 61 -8.90 -9.34 -1.01
C PHE A 61 -9.08 -10.37 0.10
N GLU A 62 -10.11 -11.21 0.05
CA GLU A 62 -10.34 -12.28 1.03
C GLU A 62 -9.13 -13.23 1.11
N ALA A 63 -8.60 -13.64 -0.05
CA ALA A 63 -7.44 -14.53 -0.10
C ALA A 63 -6.13 -13.86 0.36
N ILE A 64 -6.00 -12.54 0.20
CA ILE A 64 -4.87 -11.76 0.73
C ILE A 64 -5.01 -11.61 2.25
N ASP A 65 -6.21 -11.35 2.75
CA ASP A 65 -6.50 -11.19 4.18
C ASP A 65 -6.23 -12.50 4.94
N ALA A 66 -6.59 -13.64 4.36
CA ALA A 66 -6.23 -14.96 4.89
C ALA A 66 -4.71 -15.22 4.98
N LEU A 67 -3.91 -14.45 4.24
CA LEU A 67 -2.44 -14.51 4.29
C LEU A 67 -1.83 -13.39 5.14
N TYR A 68 -2.65 -12.52 5.74
CA TYR A 68 -2.19 -11.35 6.48
C TYR A 68 -1.14 -11.71 7.52
N ASP A 69 -1.42 -12.72 8.35
CA ASP A 69 -0.51 -13.16 9.43
C ASP A 69 0.84 -13.69 8.94
N LEU A 70 0.95 -14.10 7.67
CA LEU A 70 2.22 -14.54 7.08
C LEU A 70 3.14 -13.36 6.74
N PHE A 71 2.56 -12.22 6.37
CA PHE A 71 3.30 -11.05 5.87
C PHE A 71 3.36 -9.91 6.89
N ALA A 72 2.35 -9.79 7.73
CA ALA A 72 2.24 -8.79 8.78
C ALA A 72 2.25 -9.50 10.14
N TRP A 73 3.45 -9.79 10.65
CA TRP A 73 3.59 -10.19 12.04
C TRP A 73 3.84 -8.94 12.90
N PRO A 74 3.04 -8.70 13.96
CA PRO A 74 3.38 -7.68 14.93
C PRO A 74 4.68 -8.10 15.63
N LEU A 75 5.62 -7.16 15.74
CA LEU A 75 6.84 -7.43 16.52
C LEU A 75 6.49 -7.77 17.96
N THR A 76 7.16 -8.78 18.50
CA THR A 76 7.11 -9.06 19.94
C THR A 76 7.72 -7.90 20.73
N GLU A 77 7.33 -7.74 22.00
CA GLU A 77 7.91 -6.70 22.85
C GLU A 77 9.44 -6.80 22.96
N ALA A 78 9.98 -8.02 22.96
CA ALA A 78 11.44 -8.23 22.95
C ALA A 78 12.10 -7.73 21.65
N GLU A 79 11.51 -8.02 20.48
CA GLU A 79 12.01 -7.52 19.20
C GLU A 79 11.87 -6.00 19.07
N LYS A 80 10.78 -5.43 19.62
CA LYS A 80 10.61 -3.98 19.70
C LYS A 80 11.76 -3.36 20.50
N GLU A 81 12.13 -3.95 21.63
CA GLU A 81 13.24 -3.42 22.42
C GLU A 81 14.61 -3.57 21.76
N ILE A 82 14.84 -4.66 21.02
CA ILE A 82 16.06 -4.80 20.21
C ILE A 82 16.11 -3.70 19.13
N LYS A 83 15.00 -3.44 18.43
CA LYS A 83 14.95 -2.35 17.43
C LYS A 83 15.10 -0.98 18.06
N LYS A 84 14.49 -0.73 19.22
CA LYS A 84 14.68 0.51 19.98
C LYS A 84 16.14 0.68 20.37
N GLN A 85 16.82 -0.38 20.83
CA GLN A 85 18.25 -0.33 21.14
C GLN A 85 19.10 0.00 19.91
N TRP A 86 18.83 -0.65 18.78
CA TRP A 86 19.51 -0.33 17.53
C TRP A 86 19.32 1.14 17.12
N MET A 87 18.10 1.68 17.25
CA MET A 87 17.83 3.10 16.98
C MET A 87 18.62 4.01 17.92
N ARG A 88 18.73 3.68 19.21
CA ARG A 88 19.54 4.43 20.18
C ARG A 88 21.02 4.47 19.77
N ASP A 89 21.56 3.31 19.38
CA ASP A 89 22.98 3.18 19.02
C ASP A 89 23.32 3.91 17.71
N GLN A 90 22.42 3.90 16.72
CA GLN A 90 22.64 4.54 15.41
C GLN A 90 22.33 6.04 15.39
N LEU A 91 21.31 6.49 16.12
CA LEU A 91 20.84 7.88 16.10
C LEU A 91 21.33 8.70 17.30
N GLY A 92 22.05 8.09 18.25
CA GLY A 92 22.58 8.76 19.44
C GLY A 92 21.50 9.26 20.40
N MET A 93 20.29 8.70 20.35
CA MET A 93 19.18 9.11 21.20
C MET A 93 19.29 8.39 22.56
N GLU A 94 19.93 9.02 23.55
CA GLU A 94 20.01 8.48 24.90
C GLU A 94 18.65 8.53 25.62
N ARG A 95 18.38 7.49 26.42
CA ARG A 95 17.21 7.20 27.29
C ARG A 95 16.33 8.41 27.64
N ASN A 96 15.55 8.85 26.67
CA ASN A 96 14.66 9.98 26.75
C ASN A 96 13.23 9.50 26.40
N LEU A 97 12.20 10.22 26.84
CA LEU A 97 10.76 9.89 26.70
C LEU A 97 10.29 9.55 25.26
N TRP A 98 11.15 9.79 24.30
CA TRP A 98 10.99 9.64 22.85
C TRP A 98 11.13 8.17 22.41
N CYS A 99 11.84 7.33 23.18
CA CYS A 99 11.99 5.88 22.88
C CYS A 99 10.69 5.07 23.08
N GLU A 100 9.70 5.65 23.78
CA GLU A 100 8.41 5.02 24.07
C GLU A 100 7.25 5.61 23.24
N GLY A 101 7.49 6.68 22.48
CA GLY A 101 6.51 7.31 21.60
C GLY A 101 6.51 6.74 20.16
N TYR A 102 5.53 7.17 19.37
CA TYR A 102 5.49 6.87 17.93
C TYR A 102 6.15 8.01 17.15
N MET A 103 7.06 7.69 16.24
CA MET A 103 7.60 8.68 15.30
C MET A 103 6.67 8.76 14.09
N MET A 104 5.92 9.86 14.00
CA MET A 104 5.03 10.13 12.87
C MET A 104 5.77 11.01 11.88
N TYR A 105 5.86 10.58 10.62
CA TYR A 105 6.32 11.43 9.53
C TYR A 105 5.09 11.96 8.81
N ASP A 106 4.93 13.28 8.78
CA ASP A 106 4.03 13.93 7.85
C ASP A 106 4.84 14.61 6.75
N GLY A 107 4.34 14.56 5.53
CA GLY A 107 5.03 15.04 4.34
C GLY A 107 4.17 16.03 3.59
N THR A 108 4.71 17.22 3.31
CA THR A 108 4.08 18.18 2.41
C THR A 108 4.99 18.46 1.22
N ILE A 109 4.38 18.68 0.06
CA ILE A 109 5.12 19.06 -1.15
C ILE A 109 5.10 20.59 -1.26
N VAL A 110 6.28 21.20 -1.17
CA VAL A 110 6.47 22.62 -1.45
C VAL A 110 6.64 22.80 -2.95
N VAL A 111 5.68 23.46 -3.60
CA VAL A 111 5.70 23.70 -5.05
C VAL A 111 6.79 24.73 -5.39
N LEU A 112 7.62 24.39 -6.39
CA LEU A 112 8.66 25.24 -6.93
C LEU A 112 8.14 26.01 -8.15
N TYR A 113 8.57 27.27 -8.28
CA TYR A 113 8.21 28.11 -9.42
C TYR A 113 8.85 27.63 -10.74
N HIS A 114 10.06 27.05 -10.67
CA HIS A 114 10.81 26.56 -11.82
C HIS A 114 11.44 25.20 -11.56
N GLN A 115 11.74 24.50 -12.65
CA GLN A 115 12.50 23.26 -12.64
C GLN A 115 13.89 23.49 -12.01
N PRO A 116 14.30 22.68 -11.01
CA PRO A 116 15.66 22.71 -10.51
C PRO A 116 16.68 22.40 -11.60
N SER A 117 17.80 23.14 -11.60
CA SER A 117 18.88 22.98 -12.59
C SER A 117 19.59 21.62 -12.48
N HIS A 118 19.67 21.07 -11.27
CA HIS A 118 20.21 19.73 -11.03
C HIS A 118 19.06 18.74 -10.83
N GLN A 119 19.06 17.64 -11.62
CA GLN A 119 18.08 16.55 -11.51
C GLN A 119 16.60 16.99 -11.56
N GLY A 120 16.27 18.02 -12.36
CA GLY A 120 14.91 18.60 -12.38
C GLY A 120 13.76 17.61 -12.63
N GLN A 121 14.00 16.52 -13.37
CA GLN A 121 13.01 15.45 -13.56
C GLN A 121 12.61 14.76 -12.25
N GLY A 122 13.54 14.63 -11.29
CA GLY A 122 13.29 14.03 -9.98
C GLY A 122 12.37 14.86 -9.08
N TYR A 123 12.13 16.13 -9.44
CA TYR A 123 11.23 17.02 -8.73
C TYR A 123 9.86 17.13 -9.40
N TYR A 124 9.64 16.47 -10.54
CA TYR A 124 8.37 16.52 -11.23
C TYR A 124 7.36 15.58 -10.57
N THR A 125 6.26 16.14 -10.07
CA THR A 125 5.27 15.41 -9.28
C THR A 125 4.13 14.88 -10.15
N CYS A 126 3.32 13.96 -9.60
CA CYS A 126 2.09 13.48 -10.24
C CYS A 126 1.03 14.58 -10.45
N LYS A 127 1.20 15.77 -9.85
CA LYS A 127 0.35 16.95 -10.06
C LYS A 127 0.84 17.86 -11.18
N ALA A 128 1.73 17.35 -12.03
CA ALA A 128 2.30 18.06 -13.19
C ALA A 128 3.01 19.38 -12.82
N ASN A 129 3.59 19.46 -11.63
CA ASN A 129 4.37 20.60 -11.15
C ASN A 129 5.73 20.15 -10.60
N TYR A 130 6.64 21.09 -10.40
CA TYR A 130 7.90 20.83 -9.70
C TYR A 130 7.69 21.03 -8.21
N GLY A 131 8.15 20.09 -7.38
CA GLY A 131 7.95 20.14 -5.94
C GLY A 131 9.05 19.46 -5.13
N LEU A 132 9.31 20.00 -3.94
CA LEU A 132 10.19 19.43 -2.93
C LEU A 132 9.34 18.72 -1.89
N ASN A 133 9.65 17.45 -1.62
CA ASN A 133 9.06 16.75 -0.49
C ASN A 133 9.73 17.23 0.79
N VAL A 134 8.96 17.85 1.68
CA VAL A 134 9.38 18.25 3.01
C VAL A 134 8.68 17.34 4.00
N GLN A 135 9.45 16.54 4.73
CA GLN A 135 8.95 15.68 5.78
C GLN A 135 9.24 16.31 7.14
N ILE A 136 8.20 16.44 7.96
CA ILE A 136 8.30 16.81 9.35
C ILE A 136 8.05 15.55 10.16
N GLY A 137 9.07 15.11 10.89
CA GLY A 137 8.91 14.10 11.93
C GLY A 137 8.31 14.76 13.16
N ASN A 138 7.06 14.43 13.49
CA ASN A 138 6.48 14.74 14.79
C ASN A 138 6.63 13.51 15.70
N ALA A 139 7.14 13.74 16.91
CA ALA A 139 7.26 12.72 17.94
C ALA A 139 6.33 13.09 19.11
N PRO A 140 5.03 12.78 19.02
CA PRO A 140 4.14 12.94 20.15
C PRO A 140 4.62 12.04 21.31
N SER A 141 4.90 12.67 22.44
CA SER A 141 5.13 11.97 23.71
C SER A 141 3.78 11.59 24.30
N ASN A 142 3.66 10.37 24.81
CA ASN A 142 2.43 9.88 25.46
C ASN A 142 2.31 10.36 26.92
N LEU A 143 2.90 11.52 27.25
CA LEU A 143 2.77 12.16 28.56
C LEU A 143 1.52 13.04 28.64
#